data_AF-A0A847CPR4-F1
#
_entry.id   AF-A0A847CPR4-F1
#
_cell.length_a   1.000
_cell.length_b   1.000
_cell.length_c   1.000
_cell.angle_alpha   90.00
_cell.angle_beta   90.00
_cell.angle_gamma   90.00
#
_symmetry.space_group_name_H-M   'P 1'
#
loop_
_entity.id
_entity.type
_entity.pdbx_description
1 polymer ?
#
loop_
_entity_poly.entity_id
_entity_poly.type
_entity_poly.pdbx_seq_one_letter_code
_entity_poly.pdbx_strand_id
1 'polypeptide(L)' 'MLRVVHGELPPEHLAALVAVVAARASGGGAVERPAPRSEWGHPARAHRAPHRVGPGQWRASAW' A
#
# COMPACT_ATOMS: atom_id res chain seq x y z
N MET A 1 15.42 2.14 -12.14
CA MET A 1 16.77 2.41 -12.68
C MET A 1 16.86 3.89 -12.99
N LEU A 2 17.80 4.61 -12.39
CA LEU A 2 17.97 6.06 -12.59
C LEU A 2 19.04 6.27 -13.67
N ARG A 3 18.73 7.04 -14.73
CA ARG A 3 19.66 7.34 -15.82
C ARG A 3 19.77 8.85 -15.95
N VAL A 4 20.99 9.38 -15.97
CA VAL A 4 21.24 10.78 -16.30
C VAL A 4 21.13 10.93 -17.82
N VAL A 5 20.22 11.79 -18.28
CA VAL A 5 19.82 11.88 -19.71
C VAL A 5 20.45 13.11 -20.42
N HIS A 6 21.05 14.07 -19.69
CA HIS A 6 21.65 15.26 -20.32
C HIS A 6 22.76 15.93 -19.48
N GLY A 7 23.82 16.42 -20.16
CA GLY A 7 24.75 17.47 -19.70
C GLY A 7 26.00 17.06 -18.91
N GLU A 8 27.09 17.82 -19.12
CA GLU A 8 28.27 17.85 -18.25
C GLU A 8 27.86 18.50 -16.92
N LEU A 9 27.56 17.66 -15.93
CA LEU A 9 27.07 18.10 -14.64
C LEU A 9 28.27 18.47 -13.77
N PRO A 10 28.36 19.70 -13.23
CA PRO A 10 29.50 20.08 -12.43
C PRO A 10 29.53 19.24 -11.14
N PRO A 11 30.73 19.00 -10.57
CA PRO A 11 30.95 18.00 -9.53
C PRO A 11 30.07 18.18 -8.29
N GLU A 12 29.70 19.43 -7.95
CA GLU A 12 28.79 19.74 -6.84
C GLU A 12 27.39 19.14 -7.00
N HIS A 13 26.82 19.19 -8.20
CA HIS A 13 25.49 18.66 -8.46
C HIS A 13 25.48 17.13 -8.51
N LEU A 14 26.58 16.52 -8.96
CA LEU A 14 26.77 15.07 -8.90
C LEU A 14 26.86 14.60 -7.45
N ALA A 15 27.60 15.31 -6.60
CA ALA A 15 27.68 15.01 -5.17
C ALA A 15 26.31 15.12 -4.49
N ALA A 16 25.52 16.14 -4.81
CA ALA A 16 24.17 16.30 -4.28
C ALA A 16 23.24 15.14 -4.67
N LEU A 17 23.28 14.69 -5.92
CA LEU A 17 22.49 13.54 -6.38
C LEU A 17 22.92 12.25 -5.67
N VAL A 18 24.22 11.98 -5.58
CA VAL A 18 24.75 10.80 -4.88
C VAL A 18 24.36 10.84 -3.40
N ALA A 19 24.44 11.99 -2.75
CA ALA A 19 24.03 12.14 -1.35
C ALA A 19 22.54 11.82 -1.14
N VAL A 20 21.65 12.28 -2.01
CA VAL A 20 20.20 11.98 -1.93
C VAL A 20 19.94 10.49 -2.16
N VAL A 21 20.61 9.87 -3.13
CA VAL A 21 20.48 8.43 -3.40
C VAL A 21 21.00 7.60 -2.23
N ALA A 22 22.19 7.95 -1.72
CA ALA A 22 22.80 7.29 -0.57
C ALA A 22 21.92 7.43 0.68
N ALA A 23 21.37 8.62 0.95
CA ALA A 23 20.45 8.86 2.06
C ALA A 23 19.15 8.04 1.93
N ARG A 24 18.62 7.89 0.71
CA ARG A 24 17.44 7.05 0.47
C ARG A 24 17.74 5.56 0.63
N ALA A 25 18.93 5.12 0.21
CA ALA A 25 19.38 3.74 0.35
C ALA A 25 19.77 3.39 1.79
N SER A 26 20.31 4.35 2.54
CA SER A 26 20.68 4.20 3.95
C SER A 26 19.51 4.42 4.91
N GLY A 27 18.36 4.88 4.40
CA GLY A 27 17.10 4.94 5.12
C GLY A 27 16.74 3.57 5.67
N GLY A 28 17.19 3.31 6.91
CA GLY A 28 16.88 2.11 7.67
C GLY A 28 15.39 1.88 7.62
N GLY A 29 15.04 0.65 7.21
CA GLY A 29 13.68 0.26 6.88
C GLY A 29 12.70 0.86 7.87
N ALA A 30 11.68 1.55 7.34
CA ALA A 30 10.54 1.94 8.14
C ALA A 30 10.18 0.74 9.01
N VAL A 31 10.07 0.96 10.34
CA VAL A 31 9.72 -0.12 11.27
C VAL A 31 8.50 -0.81 10.69
N GLU A 32 8.69 -2.05 10.22
CA GLU A 32 7.66 -2.82 9.55
C GLU A 32 6.53 -2.98 10.55
N ARG A 33 5.50 -2.15 10.42
CA ARG A 33 4.34 -2.27 11.27
C ARG A 33 3.62 -3.53 10.80
N PRO A 34 3.17 -4.39 11.73
CA PRO A 34 2.33 -5.52 11.34
C PRO A 34 1.20 -5.01 10.45
N ALA A 35 1.05 -5.63 9.28
CA ALA A 35 -0.06 -5.34 8.41
C ALA A 35 -1.37 -5.52 9.19
N PRO A 36 -2.36 -4.63 9.02
CA PRO A 36 -3.65 -4.83 9.65
C PRO A 36 -4.21 -6.20 9.24
N ARG A 37 -4.78 -6.92 10.20
CA ARG A 37 -5.37 -8.24 9.93
C ARG A 37 -6.50 -8.08 8.91
N SER A 38 -6.62 -9.05 8.01
CA SER A 38 -7.77 -9.10 7.11
C SER A 38 -9.06 -9.16 7.91
N GLU A 39 -9.96 -8.25 7.58
CA GLU A 39 -11.33 -8.23 8.07
C GLU A 39 -12.20 -9.35 7.46
N TRP A 40 -11.70 -9.98 6.40
CA TRP A 40 -12.33 -11.13 5.77
C TRP A 40 -12.22 -12.37 6.68
N GLY A 41 -13.36 -12.99 7.00
CA GLY A 41 -13.41 -14.13 7.93
C GLY A 41 -13.24 -13.76 9.40
N HIS A 42 -13.33 -12.49 9.78
CA HIS A 42 -13.24 -12.08 11.19
C HIS A 42 -14.37 -12.73 12.03
N PRO A 43 -14.06 -13.43 13.16
CA PRO A 43 -15.06 -14.17 13.95
C PRO A 43 -16.25 -13.33 14.41
N ALA A 44 -16.04 -12.03 14.69
CA ALA A 44 -17.12 -11.11 15.04
C ALA A 44 -18.25 -11.05 13.98
N ARG A 45 -17.95 -11.33 12.71
CA ARG A 45 -18.94 -11.37 11.62
C ARG A 45 -19.74 -12.68 11.59
N ALA A 46 -19.25 -13.76 12.23
CA ALA A 46 -19.96 -15.03 12.33
C ALA A 46 -21.15 -14.99 13.30
N HIS A 47 -21.24 -13.96 14.16
CA HIS A 47 -22.38 -13.75 15.04
C HIS A 47 -23.60 -13.13 14.32
N ARG A 48 -23.43 -12.60 13.12
CA ARG A 48 -24.55 -12.06 12.33
C ARG A 48 -25.17 -13.16 11.49
N ALA A 49 -26.50 -13.14 11.41
CA ALA A 49 -27.23 -14.01 10.50
C ALA A 49 -26.79 -13.73 9.04
N PRO A 50 -26.41 -14.75 8.26
CA PRO A 50 -26.11 -14.59 6.85
C PRO A 50 -27.31 -14.04 6.08
N HIS A 51 -27.05 -13.24 5.04
CA HIS A 51 -28.11 -12.83 4.12
C HIS A 51 -28.67 -14.07 3.41
N ARG A 52 -30.01 -14.19 3.39
CA ARG A 52 -30.70 -15.26 2.68
C ARG A 52 -30.67 -14.97 1.18
N VAL A 53 -30.09 -15.88 0.41
CA VAL A 53 -30.12 -15.85 -1.06
C VAL A 53 -31.24 -16.76 -1.57
N GLY A 54 -32.01 -16.31 -2.54
CA GLY A 54 -33.08 -17.10 -3.13
C GLY A 54 -33.88 -16.32 -4.18
N PRO A 55 -34.67 -17.02 -5.03
CA PRO A 55 -35.51 -16.37 -6.04
C PRO A 55 -36.39 -15.28 -5.41
N GLY A 56 -36.36 -14.07 -5.97
CA GLY A 56 -37.15 -12.93 -5.51
C GLY A 56 -36.64 -12.20 -4.26
N GLN A 57 -35.70 -12.77 -3.48
CA GLN A 57 -35.26 -12.19 -2.20
C GLN A 57 -34.57 -10.82 -2.35
N TRP A 58 -33.83 -10.61 -3.45
CA TRP A 58 -33.20 -9.32 -3.72
C TRP A 58 -34.24 -8.22 -4.00
N ARG A 59 -35.35 -8.55 -4.69
CA ARG A 59 -36.43 -7.59 -4.94
C ARG A 59 -37.19 -7.21 -3.67
N ALA A 60 -37.28 -8.14 -2.70
CA ALA A 60 -37.92 -7.91 -1.41
C ALA A 60 -37.03 -7.18 -0.39
N SER A 61 -35.80 -6.79 -0.77
CA SER A 61 -34.84 -6.12 0.12
C SER A 61 -35.01 -4.61 0.20
N ALA A 62 -35.77 -4.01 -0.73
CA ALA A 62 -36.16 -2.62 -0.67
C ALA A 62 -37.43 -2.51 0.19
N TRP A 63 -37.33 -1.78 1.30
CA TRP A 63 -38.48 -1.36 2.10
C TRP A 63 -38.96 0.01 1.62
#